data_AF-A0A533YUS2-F1
#
_entry.id   AF-A0A533YUS2-F1
#
_cell.length_a   1.000
_cell.length_b   1.000
_cell.length_c   1.000
_cell.angle_alpha   90.00
_cell.angle_beta   90.00
_cell.angle_gamma   90.00
#
_symmetry.space_group_name_H-M   'P 1'
#
loop_
_entity.id
_entity.type
_entity.pdbx_description
1 polymer ?
#
loop_
_entity_poly.entity_id
_entity_poly.type
_entity_poly.pdbx_seq_one_letter_code
_entity_poly.pdbx_strand_id
1 'polypeptide(L)'
;MISRFRRLKNDFRTGLAKVRQGTAKAADRSLEEMELLRLKYQLYKVEDQIKEHLRAAGERAFQLIERKGSGVLEDKEIHDLLAKVDQLKQEEARIRFEMGQIKERE
;
A
#
# COMPACT_ATOMS: atom_id res chain seq x y z
N MET A 1 31.75 48.21 -18.71
CA MET A 1 30.80 47.28 -19.38
C MET A 1 30.84 45.84 -18.84
N ILE A 2 31.93 45.38 -18.21
CA ILE A 2 32.15 43.99 -17.73
C ILE A 2 31.20 43.54 -16.57
N SER A 3 30.67 44.49 -15.77
CA SER A 3 29.84 44.21 -14.59
C SER A 3 28.45 43.61 -14.89
N ARG A 4 27.84 43.96 -16.04
CA ARG A 4 26.48 43.50 -16.40
C ARG A 4 26.47 42.07 -16.93
N PHE A 5 27.48 41.70 -17.74
CA PHE A 5 27.62 40.35 -18.28
C PHE A 5 27.95 39.32 -17.19
N ARG A 6 28.75 39.73 -16.20
CA ARG A 6 29.06 38.89 -15.02
C ARG A 6 27.83 38.62 -14.15
N ARG A 7 26.98 39.63 -13.96
CA ARG A 7 25.69 39.49 -13.27
C ARG A 7 24.74 38.56 -14.03
N LEU A 8 24.54 38.80 -15.33
CA LEU A 8 23.71 37.95 -16.18
C LEU A 8 24.14 36.47 -16.12
N LYS A 9 25.45 36.19 -16.25
CA LYS A 9 25.99 34.83 -16.14
C LYS A 9 25.72 34.17 -14.78
N ASN A 10 25.80 34.95 -13.70
CA ASN A 10 25.52 34.46 -12.35
C ASN A 10 24.02 34.20 -12.13
N ASP A 11 23.16 35.06 -12.68
CA ASP A 11 21.71 34.92 -12.60
C ASP A 11 21.24 33.69 -13.38
N PHE A 12 21.80 33.43 -14.56
CA PHE A 12 21.55 32.21 -15.34
C PHE A 12 21.99 30.93 -14.59
N ARG A 13 23.17 30.94 -13.98
CA ARG A 13 23.65 29.79 -13.18
C ARG A 13 22.75 29.53 -11.98
N THR A 14 22.33 30.59 -11.29
CA THR A 14 21.41 30.50 -10.16
C THR A 14 20.03 30.02 -10.60
N GLY A 15 19.51 30.53 -11.72
CA GLY A 15 18.25 30.09 -12.30
C GLY A 15 18.27 28.61 -12.69
N LEU A 16 19.34 28.17 -13.35
CA LEU A 16 19.52 26.76 -13.73
C LEU A 16 19.62 25.85 -12.49
N ALA A 17 20.35 26.28 -11.46
CA ALA A 17 20.45 25.54 -10.21
C ALA A 17 19.08 25.40 -9.51
N LYS A 18 18.27 26.46 -9.49
CA LYS A 18 16.90 26.42 -8.95
C LYS A 18 15.99 25.50 -9.74
N VAL A 19 16.07 25.52 -11.07
CA VAL A 19 15.29 24.59 -11.93
C VAL A 19 15.70 23.15 -11.65
N ARG A 20 17.02 22.87 -11.54
CA ARG A 20 17.52 21.53 -11.20
C ARG A 20 17.06 21.08 -9.81
N GLN A 21 17.05 21.97 -8.83
CA GLN A 21 16.56 21.67 -7.49
C GLN A 21 15.05 21.42 -7.48
N GLY A 22 14.27 22.24 -8.19
CA GLY A 22 12.82 22.08 -8.30
C GLY A 22 12.43 20.78 -9.02
N THR A 23 13.16 20.42 -10.07
CA THR A 23 12.95 19.14 -10.78
C THR A 23 13.33 17.93 -9.92
N ALA A 24 14.42 17.99 -9.16
CA ALA A 24 14.76 16.94 -8.19
C ALA A 24 13.64 16.77 -7.14
N LYS A 25 13.19 17.86 -6.52
CA LYS A 25 12.10 17.82 -5.54
C LYS A 25 10.79 17.26 -6.11
N ALA A 26 10.46 17.61 -7.35
CA ALA A 26 9.28 17.09 -8.02
C ALA A 26 9.40 15.58 -8.28
N ALA A 27 10.58 15.11 -8.71
CA ALA A 27 10.85 13.69 -8.92
C ALA A 27 10.74 12.90 -7.60
N ASP A 28 11.32 13.41 -6.51
CA ASP A 28 11.24 12.78 -5.19
C ASP A 28 9.78 12.64 -4.73
N ARG A 29 8.98 13.70 -4.88
CA ARG A 29 7.54 13.66 -4.53
C ARG A 29 6.76 12.66 -5.38
N SER A 30 7.03 12.60 -6.68
CA SER A 30 6.37 11.62 -7.57
C SER A 30 6.71 10.18 -7.18
N LEU A 31 7.91 9.91 -6.66
CA LEU A 31 8.28 8.59 -6.17
C LEU A 31 7.51 8.23 -4.89
N GLU A 32 7.35 9.17 -3.95
CA GLU A 32 6.56 8.97 -2.73
C GLU A 32 5.07 8.71 -3.05
N GLU A 33 4.49 9.48 -3.96
CA GLU A 33 3.11 9.26 -4.42
C GLU A 33 2.93 7.90 -5.10
N MET A 34 3.92 7.48 -5.90
CA MET A 34 3.91 6.17 -6.55
C MET A 34 4.04 5.03 -5.55
N GLU A 35 4.87 5.18 -4.52
CA GLU A 35 5.01 4.22 -3.43
C GLU A 35 3.69 4.09 -2.65
N LEU A 36 3.05 5.21 -2.33
CA LEU A 36 1.73 5.23 -1.69
C LEU A 36 0.68 4.54 -2.57
N LEU A 37 0.68 4.77 -3.88
CA LEU A 37 -0.24 4.11 -4.81
C LEU A 37 -0.01 2.60 -4.87
N ARG A 38 1.25 2.15 -4.88
CA ARG A 38 1.63 0.74 -4.81
C ARG A 38 1.08 0.08 -3.54
N LEU A 39 1.28 0.72 -2.39
CA LEU A 39 0.76 0.22 -1.10
C LEU A 39 -0.77 0.16 -1.08
N LYS A 40 -1.47 1.18 -1.61
CA LYS A 40 -2.93 1.16 -1.74
C LYS A 40 -3.40 -0.04 -2.56
N TYR A 41 -2.75 -0.31 -3.69
CA TYR A 41 -3.09 -1.46 -4.53
C TYR A 41 -2.86 -2.79 -3.80
N GLN A 42 -1.75 -2.92 -3.08
CA GLN A 42 -1.47 -4.11 -2.25
C GLN A 42 -2.52 -4.28 -1.15
N LEU A 43 -2.92 -3.20 -0.48
CA LEU A 43 -3.97 -3.23 0.54
C LEU A 43 -5.29 -3.75 -0.04
N TYR A 44 -5.73 -3.21 -1.19
CA TYR A 44 -6.95 -3.68 -1.85
C TYR A 44 -6.90 -5.17 -2.18
N LYS A 45 -5.75 -5.67 -2.65
CA LYS A 45 -5.58 -7.10 -2.97
C LYS A 45 -5.69 -7.97 -1.72
N VAL A 46 -5.08 -7.57 -0.61
CA VAL A 46 -5.16 -8.29 0.66
C VAL A 46 -6.59 -8.29 1.20
N GLU A 47 -7.27 -7.14 1.17
CA GLU A 47 -8.67 -7.03 1.59
C GLU A 47 -9.61 -7.92 0.75
N ASP A 48 -9.35 -8.05 -0.55
CA ASP A 48 -10.11 -8.92 -1.44
C ASP A 48 -9.90 -10.41 -1.09
N GLN A 49 -8.65 -10.81 -0.87
CA GLN A 49 -8.32 -12.19 -0.45
C GLN A 49 -8.95 -12.54 0.90
N ILE A 50 -9.00 -11.60 1.85
CA ILE A 50 -9.70 -11.80 3.13
C ILE A 50 -11.18 -12.11 2.90
N LYS A 51 -11.85 -11.33 2.03
CA LYS A 51 -13.27 -11.53 1.71
C LYS A 51 -13.50 -12.89 1.05
N GLU A 52 -12.63 -13.30 0.13
CA GLU A 52 -12.71 -14.59 -0.55
C GLU A 52 -12.61 -15.76 0.45
N HIS A 53 -11.63 -15.73 1.35
CA HIS A 53 -11.46 -16.78 2.36
C HIS A 53 -12.63 -16.83 3.36
N LEU A 54 -13.13 -15.67 3.81
CA LEU A 54 -14.31 -15.60 4.68
C LEU A 54 -15.57 -16.13 3.97
N ARG A 55 -15.74 -15.81 2.69
CA ARG A 55 -16.83 -16.36 1.87
C ARG A 55 -16.72 -17.87 1.77
N ALA A 56 -15.56 -18.41 1.45
CA ALA A 56 -15.33 -19.85 1.35
C ALA A 56 -15.60 -20.56 2.70
N ALA A 57 -15.17 -19.96 3.82
CA ALA A 57 -15.43 -20.50 5.15
C ALA A 57 -16.93 -20.53 5.47
N GLY A 58 -17.66 -19.47 5.10
CA GLY A 58 -19.12 -19.40 5.25
C GLY A 58 -19.86 -20.42 4.39
N GLU A 59 -19.45 -20.60 3.14
CA GLU A 59 -20.00 -21.64 2.24
C GLU A 59 -19.77 -23.04 2.81
N ARG A 60 -18.56 -23.31 3.33
CA ARG A 60 -18.23 -24.58 3.97
C ARG A 60 -19.08 -24.83 5.22
N ALA A 61 -19.20 -23.82 6.08
CA ALA A 61 -20.04 -23.90 7.28
C ALA A 61 -21.49 -24.20 6.93
N PHE A 62 -22.03 -23.55 5.90
CA PHE A 62 -23.40 -23.78 5.43
C PHE A 62 -23.60 -25.23 4.95
N GLN A 63 -22.66 -25.77 4.14
CA GLN A 63 -22.72 -27.16 3.68
C GLN A 63 -22.68 -28.18 4.83
N LEU A 64 -21.93 -27.91 5.90
CA LEU A 64 -21.87 -28.79 7.08
C LEU A 64 -23.17 -28.77 7.88
N ILE A 65 -23.81 -27.61 8.01
CA ILE A 65 -25.10 -27.44 8.70
C ILE A 65 -26.21 -28.18 7.93
N GLU A 66 -26.25 -28.06 6.61
CA GLU A 66 -27.24 -28.76 5.77
C GLU A 66 -27.17 -30.28 5.92
N ARG A 67 -25.98 -30.84 6.18
CA ARG A 67 -25.75 -32.28 6.33
C ARG A 67 -26.10 -32.83 7.72
N LYS A 68 -26.63 -32.02 8.65
CA LYS A 68 -27.14 -32.42 9.99
C LYS A 68 -26.20 -33.31 10.84
N GLY A 69 -24.86 -33.19 10.74
CA GLY A 69 -24.00 -34.19 11.39
C GLY A 69 -22.55 -33.84 11.72
N SER A 70 -22.06 -32.65 11.39
CA SER A 70 -20.63 -32.33 11.59
C SER A 70 -20.45 -30.97 12.26
N GLY A 71 -19.62 -30.93 13.30
CA GLY A 71 -19.32 -29.71 14.04
C GLY A 71 -18.55 -28.72 13.18
N VAL A 72 -19.18 -27.58 12.85
CA VAL A 72 -18.55 -26.46 12.13
C VAL A 72 -17.25 -26.03 12.82
N LEU A 73 -17.21 -26.11 14.15
CA LEU A 73 -16.05 -25.74 14.97
C LEU A 73 -14.90 -26.74 14.94
N GLU A 74 -15.10 -27.94 14.40
CA GLU A 74 -14.09 -29.00 14.32
C GLU A 74 -13.60 -29.19 12.88
N ASP A 75 -14.24 -28.53 11.92
CA ASP A 75 -13.90 -28.67 10.51
C ASP A 75 -12.56 -27.99 10.21
N LYS A 76 -11.60 -28.82 9.81
CA LYS A 76 -10.23 -28.40 9.52
C LYS A 76 -10.17 -27.36 8.39
N GLU A 77 -11.02 -27.48 7.37
CA GLU A 77 -11.02 -26.56 6.23
C GLU A 77 -11.44 -25.15 6.66
N ILE A 78 -12.44 -25.05 7.53
CA ILE A 78 -12.82 -23.77 8.15
C ILE A 78 -11.67 -23.18 8.97
N HIS A 79 -10.99 -24.00 9.78
CA HIS A 79 -9.83 -23.54 10.56
C HIS A 79 -8.69 -23.05 9.67
N ASP A 80 -8.36 -23.78 8.61
CA ASP A 80 -7.30 -23.41 7.68
C ASP A 80 -7.64 -22.08 6.95
N LEU A 81 -8.91 -21.90 6.56
CA LEU A 81 -9.38 -20.65 5.94
C LEU A 81 -9.31 -19.47 6.92
N LEU A 82 -9.73 -19.66 8.17
CA LEU A 82 -9.67 -18.61 9.19
C LEU A 82 -8.22 -18.28 9.58
N ALA A 83 -7.35 -19.28 9.70
CA ALA A 83 -5.92 -19.05 9.90
C ALA A 83 -5.30 -18.23 8.76
N LYS A 84 -5.77 -18.45 7.52
CA LYS A 84 -5.33 -17.64 6.39
C LYS A 84 -5.83 -16.20 6.46
N VAL A 85 -7.07 -15.99 6.93
CA VAL A 85 -7.61 -14.65 7.20
C VAL A 85 -6.77 -13.93 8.26
N ASP A 86 -6.37 -14.61 9.34
CA ASP A 86 -5.55 -14.02 10.39
C ASP A 86 -4.17 -13.58 9.88
N GLN A 87 -3.53 -14.42 9.05
CA GLN A 87 -2.27 -14.05 8.38
C GLN A 87 -2.44 -12.81 7.48
N LEU A 88 -3.52 -12.77 6.69
CA LEU A 88 -3.79 -11.64 5.80
C LEU A 88 -4.13 -10.37 6.59
N LYS A 89 -4.78 -10.48 7.76
CA LYS A 89 -5.04 -9.35 8.65
C LYS A 89 -3.76 -8.74 9.23
N GLN A 90 -2.76 -9.57 9.54
CA GLN A 90 -1.44 -9.08 9.95
C GLN A 90 -0.75 -8.32 8.82
N GLU A 91 -0.83 -8.84 7.58
CA GLU A 91 -0.29 -8.15 6.40
C GLU A 91 -1.04 -6.85 6.10
N GLU A 92 -2.37 -6.84 6.23
CA GLU A 92 -3.20 -5.63 6.10
C GLU A 92 -2.74 -4.54 7.09
N ALA A 93 -2.54 -4.91 8.36
CA ALA A 93 -2.06 -4.00 9.39
C ALA A 93 -0.66 -3.46 9.09
N ARG A 94 0.24 -4.32 8.59
CA ARG A 94 1.58 -3.92 8.15
C ARG A 94 1.52 -2.90 7.01
N ILE A 95 0.74 -3.17 5.96
CA ILE A 95 0.61 -2.25 4.81
C ILE A 95 0.04 -0.90 5.28
N ARG A 96 -0.98 -0.90 6.14
CA ARG A 96 -1.55 0.34 6.71
C ARG A 96 -0.51 1.12 7.52
N PHE A 97 0.34 0.43 8.27
CA PHE A 97 1.44 1.05 9.00
C PHE A 97 2.47 1.68 8.06
N GLU A 98 2.92 0.96 7.03
CA GLU A 98 3.85 1.48 6.01
C GLU A 98 3.26 2.72 5.29
N MET A 99 1.97 2.70 4.96
CA MET A 99 1.27 3.87 4.40
C MET A 99 1.23 5.06 5.37
N GLY A 100 1.09 4.82 6.68
CA GLY A 100 1.14 5.85 7.71
C GLY A 100 2.52 6.52 7.76
N GLN A 101 3.59 5.74 7.69
CA GLN A 101 4.95 6.24 7.69
C GLN A 101 5.28 7.13 6.49
N ILE A 102 4.71 6.85 5.31
CA ILE A 102 4.90 7.71 4.13
C ILE A 102 4.18 9.05 4.31
N LYS A 103 2.94 9.03 4.83
CA LYS A 103 2.17 10.25 5.08
C LYS A 103 2.79 11.17 6.14
N GLU A 104 3.50 10.61 7.12
CA GLU A 104 4.22 11.39 8.14
C GLU A 104 5.50 12.05 7.62
N ARG A 105 5.99 11.66 6.44
CA ARG A 105 7.18 12.25 5.80
C ARG A 105 6.84 13.46 4.90
N GLU A 106 5.58 13.58 4.47
CA GLU A 106 5.06 14.75 3.73
C GLU A 106 4.84 15.97 4.63
#